data_AF-A0A327JEL9-F1
#
_entry.id   AF-A0A327JEL9-F1
#
_cell.length_a   1.000
_cell.length_b   1.000
_cell.length_c   1.000
_cell.angle_alpha   90.00
_cell.angle_beta   90.00
_cell.angle_gamma   90.00
#
_symmetry.space_group_name_H-M   'P 1'
#
loop_
_entity.id
_entity.type
_entity.pdbx_description
1 polymer ?
#
loop_
_entity_poly.entity_id
_entity_poly.type
_entity_poly.pdbx_seq_one_letter_code
_entity_poly.pdbx_strand_id
1 'polypeptide(L)'
;MKKIFLSLVVMLIGVSVFASEQEAKTFFNRYVSAANNYSTSVPNFYSPNAKIIRQVIKPNGALVNVPFKMSDYKTQMKISSSVAKMKKYKNYYSNIKVTKINDKTYKISAYRQPSTGGPKLKTETTVQEQKGGNWLIIEELMQTKEQVFLKYAK
;
A
#
# COMPACT_ATOMS: atom_id res chain seq x y z
N MET A 1 12.40 -51.96 -36.66
CA MET A 1 13.21 -50.72 -36.75
C MET A 1 12.39 -49.56 -36.22
N LYS A 2 13.08 -48.68 -35.47
CA LYS A 2 12.75 -47.29 -35.10
C LYS A 2 11.52 -47.00 -34.22
N LYS A 3 11.87 -46.76 -32.95
CA LYS A 3 11.20 -45.94 -31.94
C LYS A 3 10.92 -44.53 -32.48
N ILE A 4 9.73 -43.98 -32.25
CA ILE A 4 9.52 -42.52 -32.15
C ILE A 4 8.49 -42.26 -31.05
N PHE A 5 8.99 -42.01 -29.84
CA PHE A 5 8.31 -41.19 -28.84
C PHE A 5 8.92 -39.78 -28.99
N LEU A 6 8.11 -38.77 -29.30
CA LEU A 6 8.51 -37.36 -29.20
C LEU A 6 7.23 -36.54 -28.99
N SER A 7 6.87 -36.27 -27.73
CA SER A 7 7.24 -35.07 -26.95
C SER A 7 6.12 -34.04 -26.97
N LEU A 8 5.35 -34.00 -25.89
CA LEU A 8 4.48 -32.87 -25.55
C LEU A 8 5.05 -32.20 -24.30
N VAL A 9 5.89 -31.18 -24.49
CA VAL A 9 6.35 -30.30 -23.41
C VAL A 9 5.77 -28.92 -23.71
N VAL A 10 4.61 -28.63 -23.12
CA VAL A 10 3.96 -27.31 -23.19
C VAL A 10 4.21 -26.56 -21.87
N MET A 11 5.15 -25.63 -21.94
CA MET A 11 5.12 -24.27 -21.39
C MET A 11 4.43 -24.03 -20.03
N LEU A 12 5.21 -24.10 -18.93
CA LEU A 12 4.79 -23.76 -17.55
C LEU A 12 5.26 -22.38 -17.05
N ILE A 13 5.80 -21.51 -17.90
CA ILE A 13 6.57 -20.33 -17.45
C ILE A 13 5.67 -19.10 -17.14
N GLY A 14 4.36 -19.16 -17.41
CA GLY A 14 3.45 -18.00 -17.28
C GLY A 14 2.70 -17.83 -15.95
N VAL A 15 2.67 -18.84 -15.07
CA VAL A 15 1.77 -18.86 -13.90
C VAL A 15 2.28 -18.08 -12.68
N SER A 16 3.59 -17.94 -12.53
CA SER A 16 4.18 -17.34 -11.30
C SER A 16 3.90 -15.85 -11.17
N VAL A 17 3.90 -15.10 -12.28
CA VAL A 17 3.73 -13.63 -12.24
C VAL A 17 2.32 -13.22 -11.83
N PHE A 18 1.29 -13.91 -12.32
CA PHE A 18 -0.10 -13.62 -11.97
C PHE A 18 -0.43 -13.95 -10.50
N ALA A 19 0.18 -15.01 -9.96
CA ALA A 19 0.00 -15.38 -8.56
C ALA A 19 0.54 -14.28 -7.62
N SER A 20 1.75 -13.79 -7.86
CA SER A 20 2.38 -12.80 -6.98
C SER A 20 1.72 -11.42 -7.02
N GLU A 21 1.14 -10.99 -8.15
CA GLU A 21 0.34 -9.77 -8.20
C GLU A 21 -0.96 -9.89 -7.38
N GLN A 22 -1.60 -11.06 -7.45
CA GLN A 22 -2.80 -11.33 -6.67
C GLN A 22 -2.50 -11.44 -5.17
N GLU A 23 -1.35 -11.98 -4.79
CA GLU A 23 -0.86 -12.00 -3.40
C GLU A 23 -0.60 -10.59 -2.87
N ALA A 24 0.07 -9.73 -3.65
CA ALA A 24 0.28 -8.33 -3.30
C ALA A 24 -1.05 -7.59 -3.09
N LYS A 25 -2.03 -7.80 -3.98
CA LYS A 25 -3.39 -7.25 -3.85
C LYS A 25 -4.10 -7.78 -2.59
N THR A 26 -3.97 -9.07 -2.31
CA THR A 26 -4.56 -9.72 -1.14
C THR A 26 -3.96 -9.18 0.15
N PHE A 27 -2.64 -9.01 0.20
CA PHE A 27 -1.95 -8.35 1.30
C PHE A 27 -2.47 -6.92 1.53
N PHE A 28 -2.60 -6.13 0.46
CA PHE A 28 -3.14 -4.77 0.55
C PHE A 28 -4.58 -4.73 1.08
N ASN A 29 -5.44 -5.64 0.63
CA ASN A 29 -6.82 -5.72 1.12
C ASN A 29 -6.87 -6.09 2.61
N ARG A 30 -5.97 -6.96 3.09
CA ARG A 30 -5.84 -7.26 4.53
C ARG A 30 -5.40 -6.03 5.32
N TYR A 31 -4.44 -5.26 4.80
CA TYR A 31 -4.03 -3.99 5.40
C TYR A 31 -5.21 -3.02 5.51
N VAL A 32 -5.94 -2.79 4.42
CA VAL A 32 -7.11 -1.89 4.39
C VAL A 32 -8.19 -2.37 5.37
N SER A 33 -8.47 -3.67 5.40
CA SER A 33 -9.44 -4.26 6.33
C SER A 33 -9.01 -4.05 7.79
N ALA A 34 -7.75 -4.30 8.13
CA ALA A 34 -7.21 -4.09 9.46
C ALA A 34 -7.31 -2.60 9.88
N ALA A 35 -6.99 -1.67 8.97
CA ALA A 35 -7.09 -0.24 9.21
C ALA A 35 -8.55 0.21 9.44
N ASN A 36 -9.49 -0.26 8.62
CA ASN A 36 -10.92 0.07 8.73
C ASN A 36 -11.63 -0.60 9.94
N ASN A 37 -10.99 -1.60 10.55
CA ASN A 37 -11.41 -2.23 11.80
C ASN A 37 -10.63 -1.71 13.02
N TYR A 38 -9.83 -0.66 12.86
CA TYR A 38 -9.05 -0.03 13.95
C TYR A 38 -8.11 -1.00 14.66
N SER A 39 -7.58 -1.99 13.94
CA SER A 39 -6.70 -3.00 14.52
C SER A 39 -5.43 -2.37 15.08
N THR A 40 -5.04 -2.80 16.28
CA THR A 40 -3.75 -2.42 16.89
C THR A 40 -2.55 -3.01 16.15
N SER A 41 -2.78 -4.00 15.26
CA SER A 41 -1.75 -4.64 14.44
C SER A 41 -1.39 -3.90 13.16
N VAL A 42 -2.08 -2.80 12.81
CA VAL A 42 -1.77 -2.01 11.59
C VAL A 42 -0.28 -1.63 11.47
N PRO A 43 0.44 -1.23 12.54
CA PRO A 43 1.88 -1.00 12.47
C PRO A 43 2.73 -2.19 12.01
N ASN A 44 2.24 -3.42 12.14
CA ASN A 44 2.95 -4.64 11.76
C ASN A 44 2.92 -4.92 10.25
N PHE A 45 2.05 -4.22 9.50
CA PHE A 45 2.05 -4.28 8.03
C PHE A 45 3.24 -3.55 7.41
N TYR A 46 3.97 -2.74 8.18
CA TYR A 46 5.05 -1.90 7.69
C TYR A 46 6.41 -2.48 8.03
N SER A 47 7.35 -2.39 7.08
CA SER A 47 8.77 -2.54 7.36
C SER A 47 9.21 -1.53 8.45
N PRO A 48 10.13 -1.91 9.36
CA PRO A 48 10.67 -0.97 10.35
C PRO A 48 11.23 0.32 9.75
N ASN A 49 11.73 0.24 8.51
CA ASN A 49 12.34 1.35 7.79
C ASN A 49 11.49 1.81 6.59
N ALA A 50 10.17 1.59 6.61
CA ALA A 50 9.31 1.99 5.51
C ALA A 50 9.37 3.50 5.27
N LYS A 51 9.42 3.91 4.00
CA LYS A 51 9.43 5.30 3.58
C LYS A 51 8.00 5.84 3.57
N ILE A 52 7.70 6.81 4.42
CA ILE A 52 6.35 7.38 4.54
C ILE A 52 6.34 8.78 3.98
N ILE A 53 5.40 9.06 3.07
CA ILE A 53 5.27 10.35 2.39
C ILE A 53 3.81 10.81 2.49
N ARG A 54 3.62 12.05 2.94
CA ARG A 54 2.36 12.77 2.75
C ARG A 54 2.57 13.76 1.62
N GLN A 55 1.86 13.56 0.52
CA GLN A 55 1.90 14.47 -0.62
C GLN A 55 0.78 15.50 -0.46
N VAL A 56 1.14 16.71 -0.02
CA VAL A 56 0.18 17.79 0.20
C VAL A 56 -0.18 18.43 -1.13
N ILE A 57 -1.48 18.50 -1.40
CA ILE A 57 -2.04 19.27 -2.51
C ILE A 57 -2.27 20.70 -2.00
N LYS A 58 -1.48 21.65 -2.50
CA LYS A 58 -1.64 23.08 -2.21
C LYS A 58 -2.93 23.63 -2.86
N PRO A 59 -3.47 24.78 -2.39
CA PRO A 59 -4.65 25.39 -2.99
C PRO A 59 -4.52 25.67 -4.50
N ASN A 60 -3.30 25.99 -4.96
CA ASN A 60 -2.98 26.20 -6.37
C ASN A 60 -2.76 24.90 -7.17
N GLY A 61 -3.00 23.73 -6.58
CA GLY A 61 -2.83 22.42 -7.21
C GLY A 61 -1.40 21.86 -7.16
N ALA A 62 -0.41 22.63 -6.73
CA ALA A 62 0.97 22.15 -6.61
C ALA A 62 1.08 21.03 -5.56
N LEU A 63 1.95 20.05 -5.83
CA LEU A 63 2.17 18.90 -4.96
C LEU A 63 3.49 19.07 -4.19
N VAL A 64 3.45 18.89 -2.87
CA VAL A 64 4.65 18.91 -2.02
C VAL A 64 4.76 17.60 -1.26
N ASN A 65 5.87 16.91 -1.43
CA ASN A 65 6.16 15.68 -0.70
C ASN A 65 6.73 16.02 0.68
N VAL A 66 6.08 15.51 1.73
CA VAL A 66 6.52 15.65 3.11
C VAL A 66 6.90 14.27 3.64
N PRO A 67 8.20 13.94 3.78
CA PRO A 67 8.63 12.66 4.31
C PRO A 67 8.45 12.59 5.84
N PHE A 68 8.07 11.43 6.35
CA PHE A 68 7.94 11.15 7.78
C PHE A 68 8.89 10.02 8.18
N LYS A 69 9.46 10.13 9.39
CA LYS A 69 10.16 9.00 10.00
C LYS A 69 9.14 7.91 10.35
N MET A 70 9.48 6.65 10.08
CA MET A 70 8.59 5.52 10.38
C MET A 70 8.27 5.42 11.88
N SER A 71 9.22 5.75 12.77
CA SER A 71 9.00 5.80 14.22
C SER A 71 7.86 6.74 14.60
N ASP A 72 7.91 7.96 14.09
CA ASP A 72 6.94 9.01 14.38
C ASP A 72 5.60 8.64 13.78
N TYR A 73 5.61 8.08 12.56
CA TYR A 73 4.42 7.58 11.90
C TYR A 73 3.73 6.48 12.71
N LYS A 74 4.46 5.49 13.25
CA LYS A 74 3.88 4.43 14.10
C LYS A 74 3.18 5.00 15.33
N THR A 75 3.80 5.99 15.99
CA THR A 75 3.20 6.68 17.14
C THR A 75 1.91 7.40 16.74
N GLN A 76 1.94 8.14 15.63
CA GLN A 76 0.77 8.84 15.11
C GLN A 76 -0.35 7.90 14.65
N MET A 77 -0.03 6.74 14.08
CA MET A 77 -1.03 5.74 13.70
C MET A 77 -1.82 5.21 14.91
N LYS A 78 -1.14 4.97 16.06
CA LYS A 78 -1.83 4.52 17.27
C LYS A 78 -2.82 5.58 17.77
N ILE A 79 -2.40 6.84 17.83
CA ILE A 79 -3.24 7.96 18.28
C ILE A 79 -4.41 8.16 17.30
N SER A 80 -4.10 8.27 16.01
CA SER A 80 -5.12 8.52 14.97
C SER A 80 -6.12 7.37 14.82
N SER A 81 -5.71 6.11 15.04
CA SER A 81 -6.62 4.96 15.03
C SER A 81 -7.68 5.06 16.14
N SER A 82 -7.29 5.43 17.36
CA SER A 82 -8.24 5.64 18.47
C SER A 82 -9.23 6.77 18.17
N VAL A 83 -8.75 7.89 17.63
CA VAL A 83 -9.60 9.02 17.23
C VAL A 83 -10.54 8.61 16.08
N ALA A 84 -10.03 7.86 15.10
CA ALA A 84 -10.82 7.36 13.99
C ALA A 84 -11.93 6.40 14.47
N LYS A 85 -11.63 5.51 15.42
CA LYS A 85 -12.61 4.60 16.03
C LYS A 85 -13.75 5.35 16.69
N MET A 86 -13.42 6.36 17.51
CA MET A 86 -14.40 7.23 18.16
C MET A 86 -15.30 7.94 17.14
N LYS A 87 -14.73 8.42 16.04
CA LYS A 87 -15.44 9.11 14.95
C LYS A 87 -16.08 8.17 13.92
N LYS A 88 -15.92 6.84 14.08
CA LYS A 88 -16.30 5.82 13.09
C LYS A 88 -15.74 6.11 11.68
N TYR A 89 -14.58 6.75 11.60
CA TYR A 89 -13.95 7.20 10.37
C TYR A 89 -13.24 6.05 9.66
N LYS A 90 -13.54 5.84 8.38
CA LYS A 90 -12.93 4.80 7.53
C LYS A 90 -12.38 5.39 6.24
N ASN A 91 -11.51 4.64 5.58
CA ASN A 91 -11.01 4.96 4.24
C ASN A 91 -11.40 3.85 3.26
N TYR A 92 -11.97 4.23 2.13
CA TYR A 92 -12.29 3.32 1.03
C TYR A 92 -11.31 3.54 -0.11
N TYR A 93 -10.92 2.44 -0.76
CA TYR A 93 -9.96 2.44 -1.85
C TYR A 93 -10.65 1.98 -3.13
N SER A 94 -10.39 2.66 -4.24
CA SER A 94 -10.93 2.35 -5.56
C SER A 94 -9.86 2.41 -6.64
N ASN A 95 -10.12 1.83 -7.80
CA ASN A 95 -9.18 1.73 -8.94
C ASN A 95 -7.81 1.18 -8.51
N ILE A 96 -7.84 0.11 -7.71
CA ILE A 96 -6.64 -0.56 -7.21
C ILE A 96 -5.93 -1.24 -8.40
N LYS A 97 -4.75 -0.74 -8.75
CA LYS A 97 -3.87 -1.30 -9.78
C LYS A 97 -2.58 -1.79 -9.13
N VAL A 98 -2.23 -3.04 -9.40
CA VAL A 98 -0.93 -3.61 -9.01
C VAL A 98 0.02 -3.50 -10.19
N THR A 99 1.29 -3.19 -9.94
CA THR A 99 2.34 -3.14 -10.95
C THR A 99 3.61 -3.72 -10.37
N LYS A 100 4.12 -4.78 -10.99
CA LYS A 100 5.39 -5.40 -10.61
C LYS A 100 6.54 -4.41 -10.79
N ILE A 101 7.36 -4.23 -9.76
CA ILE A 101 8.63 -3.49 -9.83
C ILE A 101 9.78 -4.49 -10.09
N ASN A 102 9.78 -5.60 -9.35
CA ASN A 102 10.68 -6.73 -9.53
C ASN A 102 10.00 -8.00 -8.98
N ASP A 103 10.70 -9.14 -8.93
CA ASP A 103 10.12 -10.42 -8.52
C ASP A 103 9.44 -10.43 -7.16
N LYS A 104 9.90 -9.60 -6.22
CA LYS A 104 9.39 -9.57 -4.84
C LYS A 104 8.73 -8.25 -4.46
N THR A 105 8.78 -7.24 -5.33
CA THR A 105 8.32 -5.89 -5.00
C THR A 105 7.25 -5.44 -6.00
N TYR A 106 6.13 -4.97 -5.47
CA TYR A 106 4.96 -4.55 -6.23
C TYR A 106 4.50 -3.18 -5.76
N LYS A 107 4.17 -2.30 -6.70
CA LYS A 107 3.51 -1.01 -6.44
C LYS A 107 2.00 -1.19 -6.57
N ILE A 108 1.26 -0.67 -5.61
CA ILE A 108 -0.21 -0.60 -5.64
C ILE A 108 -0.60 0.86 -5.72
N SER A 109 -1.20 1.25 -6.85
CA SER A 109 -1.79 2.58 -7.03
C SER A 109 -3.29 2.51 -6.82
N ALA A 110 -3.86 3.47 -6.10
CA ALA A 110 -5.30 3.53 -5.84
C ALA A 110 -5.77 4.97 -5.59
N TYR A 111 -7.09 5.14 -5.53
CA TYR A 111 -7.73 6.33 -5.00
C TYR A 111 -8.31 6.03 -3.62
N ARG A 112 -7.92 6.83 -2.62
CA ARG A 112 -8.47 6.81 -1.26
C ARG A 112 -9.56 7.87 -1.11
N GLN A 113 -10.67 7.51 -0.51
CA GLN A 113 -11.76 8.41 -0.17
C GLN A 113 -12.24 8.12 1.27
N PRO A 114 -12.41 9.14 2.12
CA PRO A 114 -12.87 8.92 3.48
C PRO A 114 -14.37 8.63 3.51
N SER A 115 -14.83 7.94 4.57
CA SER A 115 -16.24 7.59 4.77
C SER A 115 -17.15 8.80 4.97
N THR A 116 -16.59 9.95 5.30
CA THR A 116 -17.29 11.24 5.43
C THR A 116 -17.54 11.94 4.08
N GLY A 117 -17.12 11.33 2.96
CA GLY A 117 -17.18 11.94 1.63
C GLY A 117 -16.02 12.90 1.34
N GLY A 118 -16.04 13.53 0.17
CA GLY A 118 -14.96 14.40 -0.31
C GLY A 118 -14.18 13.81 -1.48
N PRO A 119 -13.08 14.46 -1.92
CA PRO A 119 -12.38 14.08 -3.14
C PRO A 119 -11.65 12.74 -3.00
N LYS A 120 -11.53 12.04 -4.12
CA LYS A 120 -10.63 10.90 -4.27
C LYS A 120 -9.18 11.40 -4.32
N LEU A 121 -8.34 10.91 -3.41
CA LEU A 121 -6.94 11.28 -3.27
C LEU A 121 -6.06 10.12 -3.71
N LYS A 122 -5.01 10.39 -4.50
CA LYS A 122 -4.12 9.31 -4.97
C LYS A 122 -3.32 8.73 -3.82
N THR A 123 -3.10 7.43 -3.87
CA THR A 123 -2.19 6.70 -2.98
C THR A 123 -1.30 5.78 -3.80
N GLU A 124 -0.04 5.66 -3.39
CA GLU A 124 0.88 4.64 -3.87
C GLU A 124 1.43 3.88 -2.67
N THR A 125 1.30 2.56 -2.68
CA THR A 125 1.84 1.68 -1.63
C THR A 125 2.73 0.65 -2.29
N THR A 126 4.01 0.66 -1.95
CA THR A 126 4.96 -0.36 -2.40
C THR A 126 5.04 -1.44 -1.34
N VAL A 127 4.76 -2.67 -1.75
CA VAL A 127 4.79 -3.86 -0.89
C VAL A 127 5.88 -4.81 -1.37
N GLN A 128 6.51 -5.49 -0.43
CA GLN A 128 7.60 -6.41 -0.71
C GLN A 128 7.41 -7.72 0.05
N GLU A 129 7.53 -8.82 -0.68
CA GLU A 129 7.64 -10.15 -0.12
C GLU A 129 9.00 -10.31 0.60
N GLN A 130 8.93 -10.74 1.84
CA GLN A 130 10.04 -11.03 2.73
C GLN A 130 10.43 -12.51 2.62
N LYS A 131 11.57 -12.86 3.22
CA LYS A 131 11.91 -14.28 3.40
C LYS A 131 10.80 -14.99 4.18
N GLY A 132 10.37 -16.16 3.71
CA GLY A 132 9.30 -16.95 4.34
C GLY A 132 7.87 -16.56 3.94
N GLY A 133 7.67 -15.81 2.84
CA GLY A 133 6.34 -15.54 2.27
C GLY A 133 5.52 -14.46 3.00
N ASN A 134 6.12 -13.79 3.99
CA ASN A 134 5.52 -12.64 4.66
C ASN A 134 5.61 -11.39 3.77
N TRP A 135 4.63 -10.50 3.85
CA TRP A 135 4.61 -9.27 3.04
C TRP A 135 4.65 -8.04 3.95
N LEU A 136 5.35 -6.99 3.52
CA LEU A 136 5.45 -5.72 4.24
C LEU A 136 5.32 -4.54 3.29
N ILE A 137 4.73 -3.45 3.76
CA ILE A 137 4.77 -2.13 3.14
C ILE A 137 6.18 -1.56 3.37
N ILE A 138 6.88 -1.23 2.28
CA ILE A 138 8.22 -0.63 2.31
C ILE A 138 8.20 0.85 1.93
N GLU A 139 7.16 1.30 1.21
CA GLU A 139 6.94 2.72 0.91
C GLU A 139 5.44 3.00 0.84
N GLU A 140 5.01 4.12 1.39
CA GLU A 140 3.64 4.61 1.28
C GLU A 140 3.63 6.11 1.00
N LEU A 141 3.01 6.50 -0.11
CA LEU A 141 2.64 7.87 -0.43
C LEU A 141 1.12 8.01 -0.36
N MET A 142 0.66 8.96 0.45
CA MET A 142 -0.75 9.35 0.46
C MET A 142 -0.90 10.82 0.15
N GLN A 143 -1.75 11.15 -0.82
CA GLN A 143 -2.18 12.51 -1.02
C GLN A 143 -3.07 12.99 0.13
N THR A 144 -2.98 14.29 0.41
CA THR A 144 -3.76 14.97 1.43
C THR A 144 -3.97 16.45 1.08
N LYS A 145 -5.09 17.03 1.54
CA LYS A 145 -5.34 18.47 1.50
C LYS A 145 -5.01 19.17 2.82
N GLU A 146 -4.57 18.42 3.83
CA GLU A 146 -4.22 18.92 5.15
C GLU A 146 -2.92 19.74 5.10
N GLN A 147 -3.05 21.07 5.04
CA GLN A 147 -1.91 21.98 4.90
C GLN A 147 -0.99 21.99 6.12
N VAL A 148 -1.48 21.54 7.29
CA VAL A 148 -0.68 21.45 8.52
C VAL A 148 0.57 20.58 8.35
N PHE A 149 0.59 19.65 7.39
CA PHE A 149 1.77 18.83 7.12
C PHE A 149 2.92 19.61 6.48
N LEU A 150 2.65 20.76 5.83
CA LEU A 150 3.70 21.57 5.21
C LEU A 150 4.71 22.11 6.23
N LYS A 151 4.35 22.23 7.52
CA LYS A 151 5.29 22.61 8.58
C LYS A 151 6.40 21.58 8.82
N TYR A 152 6.24 20.37 8.29
CA TYR A 152 7.24 19.29 8.35
C TYR A 152 7.95 19.08 7.01
N ALA A 153 7.62 19.87 5.98
CA ALA A 153 8.38 19.88 4.75
C ALA A 153 9.80 20.37 5.07
N LYS A 154 10.81 19.60 4.64
CA LYS A 154 12.22 20.00 4.73
C LYS A 154 12.66 20.53 3.37
#